data_AF-A0AAV2TYH2-F1
#
_entry.id   AF-A0AAV2TYH2-F1
#
_cell.length_a   1.000
_cell.length_b   1.000
_cell.length_c   1.000
_cell.angle_alpha   90.00
_cell.angle_beta   90.00
_cell.angle_gamma   90.00
#
_symmetry.space_group_name_H-M   'P 1'
#
loop_
_entity.id
_entity.type
_entity.pdbx_description
1 polymer ?
#
loop_
_entity_poly.entity_id
_entity_poly.type
_entity_poly.pdbx_seq_one_letter_code
_entity_poly.pdbx_strand_id
1 'polypeptide(L)'
;MENHRVNGSSSYKFKSDSSIKLTSTITSRAVRVLGLIITVLILGEYVLPILYYYNWDVPARRQNYDEMRILLLSDPHVEGYSPALHHLNYILQYDSDRYLRDNFRRAVSEVDPELVVILDDLLDRGSIATDKEFVDSCARFREIFLTSHNVPVFEMRSKVTSTTQFLVFSYSGGQ
;
A
#
# COMPACT_ATOMS: atom_id res chain seq x y z
N MET A 1 -58.59 14.78 60.95
CA MET A 1 -58.75 14.97 59.49
C MET A 1 -57.75 16.05 59.11
N GLU A 2 -56.74 15.89 58.27
CA GLU A 2 -56.40 14.88 57.27
C GLU A 2 -54.95 15.19 56.85
N ASN A 3 -54.04 14.21 56.89
CA ASN A 3 -52.63 14.38 56.51
C ASN A 3 -52.51 14.24 54.99
N HIS A 4 -52.32 15.33 54.26
CA HIS A 4 -51.97 15.28 52.84
C HIS A 4 -50.47 15.10 52.64
N ARG A 5 -50.07 13.87 52.33
CA ARG A 5 -48.73 13.49 51.90
C ARG A 5 -48.64 13.69 50.38
N VAL A 6 -47.93 14.73 49.93
CA VAL A 6 -47.65 14.95 48.50
C VAL A 6 -46.51 14.02 48.08
N ASN A 7 -46.84 13.03 47.25
CA ASN A 7 -45.90 12.11 46.62
C ASN A 7 -45.16 12.83 45.47
N GLY A 8 -43.90 13.20 45.69
CA GLY A 8 -43.03 13.78 44.66
C GLY A 8 -41.90 12.83 44.30
N SER A 9 -42.13 11.87 43.40
CA SER A 9 -41.05 11.04 42.85
C SER A 9 -41.42 10.43 41.49
N SER A 10 -41.37 11.20 40.40
CA SER A 10 -41.51 10.61 39.06
C SER A 10 -40.78 11.34 37.91
N SER A 11 -39.88 12.30 38.17
CA SER A 11 -39.29 13.10 37.07
C SER A 11 -37.85 12.71 36.66
N TYR A 12 -37.14 11.87 37.44
CA TYR A 12 -35.71 11.60 37.19
C TYR A 12 -35.40 10.31 36.39
N LYS A 13 -36.37 9.41 36.17
CA LYS A 13 -36.12 8.12 35.48
C LYS A 13 -36.17 8.17 33.96
N PHE A 14 -36.93 9.09 33.37
CA PHE A 14 -37.18 9.08 31.91
C PHE A 14 -35.98 9.59 31.08
N LYS A 15 -35.14 10.47 31.64
CA LYS A 15 -33.98 11.04 30.94
C LYS A 15 -32.73 10.14 30.95
N SER A 16 -32.64 9.24 31.95
CA SER A 16 -31.52 8.31 32.09
C SER A 16 -31.59 7.16 31.07
N ASP A 17 -32.74 6.50 30.95
CA ASP A 17 -32.88 5.34 30.05
C ASP A 17 -32.81 5.70 28.57
N SER A 18 -33.31 6.88 28.19
CA SER A 18 -33.23 7.36 26.81
C SER A 18 -31.80 7.69 26.40
N SER A 19 -31.01 8.29 27.30
CA SER A 19 -29.59 8.61 27.06
C SER A 19 -28.75 7.34 26.97
N ILE A 20 -28.97 6.35 27.85
CA ILE A 20 -28.23 5.08 27.87
C ILE A 20 -28.51 4.23 26.61
N LYS A 21 -29.77 4.20 26.14
CA LYS A 21 -30.14 3.50 24.90
C LYS A 21 -29.56 4.16 23.65
N LEU A 22 -29.48 5.49 23.65
CA LEU A 22 -28.88 6.23 22.55
C LEU A 22 -27.37 5.99 22.48
N THR A 23 -26.65 6.01 23.61
CA THR A 23 -25.21 5.75 23.65
C THR A 23 -24.87 4.33 23.23
N SER A 24 -25.62 3.31 23.67
CA SER A 24 -25.35 1.91 23.28
C SER A 24 -25.63 1.65 21.79
N THR A 25 -26.64 2.31 21.22
CA THR A 25 -26.94 2.22 19.78
C THR A 25 -25.86 2.93 18.94
N ILE A 26 -25.38 4.10 19.36
CA ILE A 26 -24.29 4.79 18.67
C ILE A 26 -23.00 3.97 18.75
N THR A 27 -22.64 3.45 19.92
CA THR A 27 -21.46 2.60 20.10
C THR A 27 -21.52 1.35 19.24
N SER A 28 -22.68 0.67 19.16
CA SER A 28 -22.82 -0.52 18.31
C SER A 28 -22.72 -0.22 16.81
N ARG A 29 -23.18 0.95 16.35
CA ARG A 29 -23.01 1.40 14.97
C ARG A 29 -21.54 1.73 14.68
N ALA A 30 -20.86 2.42 15.60
CA ALA A 30 -19.44 2.76 15.46
C ALA A 30 -18.55 1.49 15.41
N VAL A 31 -18.81 0.49 16.25
CA VAL A 31 -18.09 -0.78 16.23
C VAL A 31 -18.28 -1.53 14.91
N ARG A 32 -19.49 -1.52 14.33
CA ARG A 32 -19.74 -2.12 13.01
C ARG A 32 -18.98 -1.40 11.89
N VAL A 33 -18.98 -0.06 11.90
CA VAL A 33 -18.23 0.73 10.92
C VAL A 33 -16.73 0.48 11.05
N LEU A 34 -16.21 0.48 12.27
CA LEU A 34 -14.79 0.17 12.52
C LEU A 34 -14.44 -1.25 12.05
N GLY A 35 -15.30 -2.23 12.33
CA GLY A 35 -15.13 -3.60 11.86
C GLY A 35 -15.11 -3.70 10.32
N LEU A 36 -15.95 -2.94 9.63
CA LEU A 36 -15.94 -2.87 8.16
C LEU A 36 -14.65 -2.25 7.63
N ILE A 37 -14.18 -1.15 8.23
CA ILE A 37 -12.91 -0.51 7.83
C ILE A 37 -11.75 -1.49 8.00
N ILE A 38 -11.65 -2.17 9.16
CA ILE A 38 -10.61 -3.16 9.41
C ILE A 38 -10.68 -4.30 8.39
N THR A 39 -11.89 -4.78 8.07
CA THR A 39 -12.09 -5.83 7.08
C THR A 39 -11.59 -5.40 5.70
N VAL A 40 -11.93 -4.18 5.26
CA VAL A 40 -11.48 -3.64 3.98
C VAL A 40 -9.96 -3.51 3.93
N LEU A 41 -9.33 -3.04 5.02
CA LEU A 41 -7.87 -2.94 5.09
C LEU A 41 -7.20 -4.31 5.00
N ILE A 42 -7.71 -5.32 5.71
CA ILE A 42 -7.17 -6.69 5.63
C ILE A 42 -7.33 -7.28 4.21
N LEU A 43 -8.50 -7.06 3.60
CA LEU A 43 -8.76 -7.53 2.24
C LEU A 43 -7.82 -6.88 1.23
N GLY A 44 -7.65 -5.55 1.30
CA GLY A 44 -6.81 -4.79 0.39
C GLY A 44 -5.32 -5.07 0.55
N GLU A 45 -4.84 -5.10 1.79
CA GLU A 45 -3.40 -5.15 2.09
C GLU A 45 -2.83 -6.57 2.04
N TYR A 46 -3.62 -7.56 2.45
CA TYR A 46 -3.14 -8.94 2.59
C TYR A 46 -3.78 -9.90 1.61
N VAL A 47 -5.12 -9.92 1.53
CA VAL A 47 -5.82 -10.96 0.77
C VAL A 47 -5.63 -10.75 -0.73
N LEU A 48 -5.90 -9.54 -1.25
CA LEU A 48 -5.77 -9.27 -2.68
C LEU A 48 -4.35 -9.47 -3.20
N PRO A 49 -3.28 -8.92 -2.60
CA PRO A 49 -1.93 -9.10 -3.12
C PRO A 49 -1.47 -10.55 -3.13
N ILE A 50 -1.87 -11.33 -2.12
CA ILE A 50 -1.59 -12.77 -2.06
C ILE A 50 -2.34 -13.51 -3.18
N LEU A 51 -3.63 -13.21 -3.38
CA LEU A 51 -4.41 -13.83 -4.46
C LEU A 51 -3.88 -13.45 -5.83
N TYR A 52 -3.53 -12.19 -6.06
CA TYR A 52 -2.92 -11.75 -7.32
C TYR A 52 -1.59 -12.44 -7.56
N TYR A 53 -0.75 -12.57 -6.53
CA TYR A 53 0.51 -13.31 -6.63
C TYR A 53 0.28 -14.78 -7.01
N TYR A 54 -0.68 -15.48 -6.41
CA TYR A 54 -0.96 -16.89 -6.78
C TYR A 54 -1.58 -17.06 -8.16
N ASN A 55 -2.32 -16.06 -8.65
CA ASN A 55 -2.89 -16.06 -9.99
C ASN A 55 -1.97 -15.35 -11.01
N TRP A 56 -0.76 -14.97 -10.61
CA TRP A 56 0.16 -14.28 -11.49
C TRP A 56 0.70 -15.27 -12.51
N ASP A 57 0.22 -15.15 -13.75
CA ASP A 57 0.68 -15.93 -14.89
C ASP A 57 2.04 -15.42 -15.36
N VAL A 58 3.11 -15.82 -14.67
CA VAL A 58 4.50 -15.58 -15.07
C VAL A 58 5.04 -16.77 -15.85
N PRO A 59 5.96 -16.55 -16.81
CA PRO A 59 6.63 -17.63 -17.51
C PRO A 59 7.22 -18.63 -16.51
N ALA A 60 6.88 -19.91 -16.68
CA ALA A 60 7.35 -20.99 -15.82
C ALA A 60 8.86 -20.90 -15.59
N ARG A 61 9.34 -21.34 -14.42
CA ARG A 61 10.75 -21.27 -14.01
C ARG A 61 11.71 -21.62 -15.15
N ARG A 62 12.76 -20.81 -15.34
CA ARG A 62 13.74 -20.92 -16.43
C ARG A 62 14.16 -22.38 -16.64
N GLN A 63 13.82 -22.93 -17.79
CA GLN A 63 14.13 -24.33 -18.14
C GLN A 63 15.39 -24.42 -19.00
N ASN A 64 15.68 -23.39 -19.79
CA ASN A 64 16.80 -23.34 -20.73
C ASN A 64 17.77 -22.21 -20.39
N TYR A 65 19.07 -22.48 -20.53
CA TYR A 65 20.12 -21.47 -20.34
C TYR A 65 20.15 -20.41 -21.45
N ASP A 66 19.49 -20.65 -22.60
CA ASP A 66 19.44 -19.71 -23.74
C ASP A 66 18.22 -18.76 -23.72
N GLU A 67 17.51 -18.72 -22.59
CA GLU A 67 16.37 -17.82 -22.39
C GLU A 67 16.83 -16.52 -21.71
N MET A 68 16.63 -15.37 -22.36
CA MET A 68 16.85 -14.06 -21.73
C MET A 68 15.54 -13.57 -21.09
N ARG A 69 15.61 -13.22 -19.81
CA ARG A 69 14.46 -12.70 -19.04
C ARG A 69 14.71 -11.27 -18.61
N ILE A 70 13.81 -10.38 -19.00
CA ILE A 70 13.87 -8.97 -18.64
C ILE A 70 12.62 -8.62 -17.84
N LEU A 71 12.82 -8.05 -16.65
CA LEU A 71 11.75 -7.51 -15.82
C LEU A 71 11.63 -6.00 -16.06
N LEU A 72 10.51 -5.58 -16.63
CA LEU A 72 10.19 -4.17 -16.80
C LEU A 72 9.37 -3.67 -15.62
N LEU A 73 9.89 -2.66 -14.93
CA LEU A 73 9.25 -1.97 -13.83
C LEU A 73 8.75 -0.61 -14.32
N SER A 74 7.45 -0.46 -14.48
CA SER A 74 6.83 0.83 -14.78
C SER A 74 6.36 1.50 -13.50
N ASP A 75 6.61 2.80 -13.34
CA ASP A 75 5.98 3.67 -12.34
C ASP A 75 6.04 3.13 -10.89
N PRO A 76 7.25 2.90 -10.32
CA PRO A 76 7.41 2.46 -8.94
C PRO A 76 7.06 3.54 -7.91
N HIS A 77 7.03 4.82 -8.32
CA HIS A 77 6.46 5.96 -7.61
C HIS A 77 6.71 6.00 -6.10
N VAL A 78 7.98 6.16 -5.70
CA VAL A 78 8.32 6.31 -4.28
C VAL A 78 7.72 7.62 -3.75
N GLU A 79 6.85 7.50 -2.75
CA GLU A 79 6.06 8.62 -2.22
C GLU A 79 6.94 9.74 -1.68
N GLY A 80 6.73 10.97 -2.14
CA GLY A 80 7.40 12.15 -1.58
C GLY A 80 6.88 12.53 -0.20
N TYR A 81 7.49 13.54 0.41
CA TYR A 81 6.95 14.13 1.64
C TYR A 81 5.67 14.94 1.34
N SER A 82 4.62 14.72 2.14
CA SER A 82 3.34 15.42 2.07
C SER A 82 3.14 16.34 3.28
N PRO A 83 3.18 17.68 3.10
CA PRO A 83 2.99 18.64 4.19
C PRO A 83 1.61 18.55 4.85
N ALA A 84 0.60 18.15 4.08
CA ALA A 84 -0.78 18.04 4.55
C ALA A 84 -0.97 16.93 5.61
N LEU A 85 -0.08 15.94 5.62
CA LEU A 85 -0.16 14.76 6.47
C LEU A 85 1.11 14.57 7.32
N HIS A 86 1.78 15.66 7.71
CA HIS A 86 3.08 15.63 8.40
C HIS A 86 3.21 14.52 9.47
N HIS A 87 2.21 14.37 10.35
CA HIS A 87 2.23 13.38 11.43
C HIS A 87 2.11 11.92 10.99
N LEU A 88 1.46 11.67 9.84
CA LEU A 88 1.26 10.34 9.28
C LEU A 88 2.22 10.03 8.14
N ASN A 89 2.92 11.03 7.62
CA ASN A 89 3.75 10.93 6.43
C ASN A 89 4.79 9.81 6.53
N TYR A 90 5.47 9.69 7.68
CA TYR A 90 6.44 8.62 7.89
C TYR A 90 5.80 7.22 7.85
N ILE A 91 4.60 7.07 8.41
CA ILE A 91 3.88 5.79 8.42
C ILE A 91 3.46 5.42 7.01
N LEU A 92 2.90 6.38 6.26
CA LEU A 92 2.47 6.19 4.87
C LEU A 92 3.65 5.85 3.96
N GLN A 93 4.75 6.59 4.08
CA GLN A 93 5.99 6.31 3.37
C GLN A 93 6.54 4.93 3.69
N TYR A 94 6.58 4.54 4.97
CA TYR A 94 7.06 3.22 5.37
C TYR A 94 6.18 2.10 4.81
N ASP A 95 4.85 2.28 4.85
CA ASP A 95 3.88 1.31 4.33
C ASP A 95 4.03 1.14 2.81
N SER A 96 4.09 2.25 2.08
CA SER A 96 4.32 2.30 0.64
C SER A 96 5.66 1.67 0.24
N ASP A 97 6.74 2.03 0.93
CA ASP A 97 8.08 1.49 0.68
C ASP A 97 8.14 -0.02 0.97
N ARG A 98 7.45 -0.49 2.01
CA ARG A 98 7.31 -1.92 2.33
C ARG A 98 6.56 -2.64 1.22
N TYR A 99 5.41 -2.11 0.79
CA TYR A 99 4.59 -2.69 -0.26
C TYR A 99 5.39 -2.83 -1.57
N LEU A 100 6.07 -1.78 -2.01
CA LEU A 100 6.91 -1.79 -3.21
C LEU A 100 8.04 -2.83 -3.11
N ARG A 101 8.74 -2.85 -1.98
CA ARG A 101 9.85 -3.78 -1.73
C ARG A 101 9.42 -5.23 -1.73
N ASP A 102 8.32 -5.56 -1.07
CA ASP A 102 7.83 -6.94 -0.97
C ASP A 102 7.33 -7.44 -2.33
N ASN A 103 6.61 -6.61 -3.10
CA ASN A 103 6.16 -6.96 -4.43
C ASN A 103 7.32 -7.08 -5.42
N PHE A 104 8.29 -6.17 -5.39
CA PHE A 104 9.47 -6.24 -6.25
C PHE A 104 10.31 -7.49 -5.96
N ARG A 105 10.52 -7.84 -4.69
CA ARG A 105 11.23 -9.08 -4.30
C ARG A 105 10.53 -10.33 -4.82
N ARG A 106 9.20 -10.38 -4.72
CA ARG A 106 8.41 -11.49 -5.28
C ARG A 106 8.55 -11.54 -6.80
N ALA A 107 8.45 -10.41 -7.49
CA ALA A 107 8.63 -10.33 -8.93
C ALA A 107 10.00 -10.86 -9.38
N VAL A 108 11.08 -10.43 -8.73
CA VAL A 108 12.44 -10.88 -9.02
C VAL A 108 12.60 -12.38 -8.73
N SER A 109 12.07 -12.86 -7.61
CA SER A 109 12.16 -14.27 -7.22
C SER A 109 11.41 -15.22 -8.16
N GLU A 110 10.24 -14.80 -8.67
CA GLU A 110 9.43 -15.64 -9.57
C GLU A 110 9.93 -15.60 -11.01
N VAL A 111 10.29 -14.41 -11.50
CA VAL A 111 10.69 -14.22 -12.89
C VAL A 111 12.13 -14.71 -13.13
N ASP A 112 13.01 -14.57 -12.13
CA ASP A 112 14.46 -14.79 -12.24
C ASP A 112 15.08 -14.00 -13.41
N PRO A 113 14.95 -12.65 -13.42
CA PRO A 113 15.39 -11.83 -14.54
C PRO A 113 16.91 -11.64 -14.56
N GLU A 114 17.48 -11.56 -15.75
CA GLU A 114 18.89 -11.20 -15.97
C GLU A 114 19.09 -9.68 -16.00
N LEU A 115 18.02 -8.94 -16.28
CA LEU A 115 18.02 -7.49 -16.34
C LEU A 115 16.69 -6.95 -15.81
N VAL A 116 16.77 -5.96 -14.94
CA VAL A 116 15.62 -5.13 -14.57
C VAL A 116 15.73 -3.80 -15.29
N VAL A 117 14.67 -3.37 -15.98
CA VAL A 117 14.60 -2.04 -16.59
C VAL A 117 13.47 -1.25 -15.95
N ILE A 118 13.79 -0.09 -15.41
CA ILE A 118 12.82 0.82 -14.80
C ILE A 118 12.46 1.89 -15.82
N LEU A 119 11.18 1.97 -16.19
CA LEU A 119 10.73 2.66 -17.40
C LEU A 119 10.36 4.14 -17.19
N ASP A 120 9.75 4.50 -16.05
CA ASP A 120 9.40 5.89 -15.75
C ASP A 120 9.05 6.12 -14.26
N ASP A 121 8.86 7.39 -13.88
CA ASP A 121 8.25 7.88 -12.63
C ASP A 121 8.79 7.23 -11.34
N LEU A 122 10.05 7.51 -11.06
CA LEU A 122 10.72 7.01 -9.84
C LEU A 122 10.19 7.68 -8.56
N LEU A 123 9.80 8.96 -8.65
CA LEU A 123 9.50 9.81 -7.51
C LEU A 123 8.25 10.67 -7.77
N ASP A 124 7.28 10.63 -6.87
CA ASP A 124 6.00 11.37 -6.96
C ASP A 124 6.16 12.91 -6.97
N ARG A 125 7.16 13.42 -6.24
CA ARG A 125 7.28 14.87 -5.95
C ARG A 125 8.63 15.47 -6.28
N GLY A 126 9.40 14.83 -7.16
CA GLY A 126 10.77 15.29 -7.48
C GLY A 126 10.87 16.76 -7.94
N SER A 127 9.81 17.31 -8.52
CA SER A 127 9.77 18.70 -9.03
C SER A 127 9.45 19.77 -7.98
N ILE A 128 8.87 19.39 -6.84
CA ILE A 128 8.44 20.30 -5.76
C ILE A 128 9.11 20.00 -4.42
N ALA A 129 9.91 18.94 -4.35
CA ALA A 129 10.67 18.54 -3.17
C ALA A 129 11.81 19.54 -2.89
N THR A 130 12.06 19.78 -1.62
CA THR A 130 13.32 20.40 -1.19
C THR A 130 14.49 19.46 -1.47
N ASP A 131 15.71 20.00 -1.56
CA ASP A 131 16.92 19.20 -1.79
C ASP A 131 17.05 18.02 -0.81
N LYS A 132 16.69 18.25 0.46
CA LYS A 132 16.69 17.21 1.49
C LYS A 132 15.67 16.11 1.19
N GLU A 133 14.42 16.48 0.93
CA GLU A 133 13.35 15.51 0.63
C GLU A 133 13.63 14.72 -0.64
N PHE A 134 14.25 15.36 -1.63
CA PHE A 134 14.69 14.71 -2.86
C PHE A 134 15.76 13.65 -2.57
N VAL A 135 16.80 14.01 -1.81
CA VAL A 135 17.87 13.09 -1.40
C VAL A 135 17.31 11.92 -0.59
N ASP A 136 16.41 12.18 0.35
CA ASP A 136 15.79 11.16 1.19
C ASP A 136 14.93 10.20 0.34
N SER A 137 14.14 10.70 -0.61
CA SER A 137 13.39 9.85 -1.56
C SER A 137 14.28 9.05 -2.49
N CYS A 138 15.37 9.62 -2.99
CA CYS A 138 16.38 8.87 -3.76
C CYS A 138 17.02 7.75 -2.93
N ALA A 139 17.34 8.00 -1.65
CA ALA A 139 17.92 7.00 -0.78
C ALA A 139 16.98 5.80 -0.59
N ARG A 140 15.69 6.05 -0.35
CA ARG A 140 14.67 5.01 -0.20
C ARG A 140 14.45 4.23 -1.49
N PHE A 141 14.38 4.90 -2.63
CA PHE A 141 14.34 4.24 -3.93
C PHE A 141 15.51 3.26 -4.12
N ARG A 142 16.74 3.70 -3.81
CA ARG A 142 17.93 2.82 -3.91
C ARG A 142 17.84 1.63 -2.95
N GLU A 143 17.36 1.83 -1.73
CA GLU A 143 17.18 0.76 -0.76
C GLU A 143 16.19 -0.32 -1.26
N ILE A 144 15.07 0.11 -1.85
CA ILE A 144 14.02 -0.78 -2.35
C ILE A 144 14.52 -1.57 -3.57
N PHE A 145 15.06 -0.89 -4.58
CA PHE A 145 15.29 -1.50 -5.89
C PHE A 145 16.74 -1.90 -6.18
N LEU A 146 17.74 -1.18 -5.64
CA LEU A 146 19.16 -1.36 -6.02
C LEU A 146 19.99 -2.15 -5.00
N THR A 147 19.67 -2.05 -3.71
CA THR A 147 20.48 -2.68 -2.65
C THR A 147 20.08 -4.13 -2.39
N SER A 148 18.86 -4.51 -2.76
CA SER A 148 18.28 -5.80 -2.34
C SER A 148 18.63 -6.99 -3.25
N HIS A 149 19.24 -6.78 -4.43
CA HIS A 149 19.41 -7.86 -5.43
C HIS A 149 20.71 -7.71 -6.24
N ASN A 150 21.31 -8.83 -6.64
CA ASN A 150 22.49 -8.89 -7.51
C ASN A 150 22.11 -8.91 -9.01
N VAL A 151 21.01 -8.25 -9.38
CA VAL A 151 20.56 -8.17 -10.79
C VAL A 151 20.90 -6.78 -11.32
N PRO A 152 21.52 -6.65 -12.51
CA PRO A 152 21.71 -5.37 -13.16
C PRO A 152 20.39 -4.60 -13.32
N VAL A 153 20.38 -3.33 -12.96
CA VAL A 153 19.22 -2.43 -13.10
C VAL A 153 19.56 -1.31 -14.07
N PHE A 154 18.72 -1.09 -15.08
CA PHE A 154 18.83 0.00 -16.04
C PHE A 154 17.64 0.96 -15.89
N GLU A 155 17.90 2.26 -15.83
CA GLU A 155 16.86 3.29 -15.77
C GLU A 155 16.65 3.87 -17.18
N MET A 156 15.45 3.76 -17.70
CA MET A 156 15.03 4.42 -18.94
C MET A 156 14.35 5.73 -18.57
N ARG A 157 14.84 6.84 -19.11
CA ARG A 157 14.23 8.16 -18.90
C ARG A 157 13.14 8.39 -19.93
N SER A 158 11.88 8.28 -19.52
CA SER A 158 10.74 8.67 -20.33
C SER A 158 10.24 10.06 -19.93
N LYS A 159 9.53 10.71 -20.86
CA LYS A 159 8.63 11.82 -20.58
C LYS A 159 7.23 11.28 -20.84
N VAL A 160 6.46 11.09 -19.75
CA VAL A 160 4.98 11.02 -19.69
C VAL A 160 4.35 9.63 -19.95
N THR A 161 3.89 8.93 -18.89
CA THR A 161 2.46 8.73 -18.45
C THR A 161 2.32 7.46 -17.61
N SER A 162 1.73 7.59 -16.42
CA SER A 162 1.49 6.56 -15.39
C SER A 162 0.62 5.37 -15.81
N THR A 163 1.11 4.17 -15.53
CA THR A 163 0.39 2.99 -14.99
C THR A 163 1.46 1.98 -14.55
N THR A 164 1.47 1.58 -13.28
CA THR A 164 2.36 0.53 -12.77
C THR A 164 1.96 -0.82 -13.37
N GLN A 165 2.73 -1.30 -14.34
CA GLN A 165 2.60 -2.63 -14.93
C GLN A 165 3.96 -3.31 -14.88
N PHE A 166 3.97 -4.56 -14.42
CA PHE A 166 5.14 -5.43 -14.53
C PHE A 166 5.01 -6.20 -15.83
N LEU A 167 5.91 -5.94 -16.78
CA LEU A 167 5.90 -6.62 -18.07
C LEU A 167 7.17 -7.48 -18.19
N VAL A 168 6.97 -8.78 -18.40
CA VAL A 168 8.06 -9.76 -18.53
C VAL A 168 8.22 -10.09 -20.01
N PHE A 169 9.41 -9.84 -20.55
CA PHE A 169 9.78 -10.32 -21.88
C PHE A 169 10.68 -11.55 -21.72
N SER A 170 10.31 -12.63 -22.43
CA SER A 170 11.14 -13.81 -22.61
C SER A 170 11.47 -13.95 -24.09
N TYR A 171 12.76 -13.98 -24.42
CA TYR A 171 13.25 -14.25 -25.76
C TYR A 171 13.97 -15.60 -25.75
N SER A 172 13.50 -16.53 -26.57
CA SER A 172 14.16 -17.81 -26.83
C SER A 172 14.77 -17.76 -28.22
N GLY A 173 16.11 -17.78 -28.30
CA GLY A 173 16.82 -17.93 -29.55
C GLY A 173 16.45 -19.26 -30.21
N GLY A 174 15.86 -19.23 -31.39
CA GLY A 174 15.67 -20.42 -32.20
C GLY A 174 16.99 -20.76 -32.90
N GLN A 175 17.59 -21.90 -32.53
CA GLN A 175 18.51 -22.63 -33.41
C GLN A 175 17.78 -23.80 -34.05
#